data_AF-A0A950BG35-F1
#
_entry.id   AF-A0A950BG35-F1
#
_cell.length_a   1.000
_cell.length_b   1.000
_cell.length_c   1.000
_cell.angle_alpha   90.00
_cell.angle_beta   90.00
_cell.angle_gamma   90.00
#
_symmetry.space_group_name_H-M   'P 1'
#
loop_
_entity.id
_entity.type
_entity.pdbx_description
1 polymer ?
#
loop_
_entity_poly.entity_id
_entity_poly.type
_entity_poly.pdbx_seq_one_letter_code
_entity_poly.pdbx_strand_id
1 'polypeptide(L)' 'MASKLETLKANLEAALGARIVSLTEALGELTLVVKAGESLAVAKELRDNPSLRFEQLLDLCGVDYQTFGDGA' A
#
# COMPACT_ATOMS: atom_id res chain seq x y z
N MET A 1 16.70 -17.68 0.34
CA MET A 1 16.77 -16.33 -0.24
C MET A 1 15.34 -15.81 -0.28
N ALA A 2 15.08 -14.61 0.23
CA ALA A 2 13.75 -14.02 0.16
C ALA A 2 13.42 -13.63 -1.28
N SER A 3 12.16 -13.79 -1.68
CA SER A 3 11.66 -13.32 -2.97
C SER A 3 11.71 -11.79 -3.04
N LYS A 4 11.61 -11.24 -4.25
CA LYS A 4 11.53 -9.79 -4.46
C LYS A 4 10.30 -9.20 -3.76
N LEU A 5 9.19 -9.93 -3.74
CA LEU A 5 7.95 -9.50 -3.07
C LEU A 5 8.08 -9.59 -1.54
N GLU A 6 8.73 -10.62 -1.01
CA GLU A 6 8.99 -10.72 0.44
C GLU A 6 9.88 -9.57 0.93
N THR A 7 10.90 -9.20 0.14
CA THR A 7 11.76 -8.04 0.46
C THR A 7 10.98 -6.73 0.40
N LEU A 8 10.15 -6.54 -0.63
CA LEU A 8 9.31 -5.34 -0.75
C LEU A 8 8.29 -5.25 0.39
N LYS A 9 7.66 -6.38 0.76
CA LYS A 9 6.72 -6.47 1.87
C LYS A 9 7.37 -6.02 3.18
N ALA A 10 8.56 -6.53 3.49
CA ALA A 10 9.32 -6.14 4.68
C ALA A 10 9.67 -4.64 4.69
N ASN A 11 10.07 -4.08 3.54
CA ASN A 11 10.36 -2.65 3.43
C ASN A 11 9.09 -1.79 3.66
N LEU A 12 7.94 -2.22 3.13
CA LEU A 12 6.66 -1.54 3.34
C LEU A 12 6.25 -1.56 4.81
N GLU A 13 6.37 -2.70 5.49
CA GLU A 13 6.07 -2.83 6.92
C GLU A 13 6.97 -1.93 7.77
N ALA A 14 8.26 -1.87 7.46
CA ALA A 14 9.22 -1.02 8.15
C ALA A 14 8.96 0.48 7.95
N ALA A 15 8.60 0.90 6.73
CA ALA A 15 8.40 2.31 6.39
C ALA A 15 7.04 2.87 6.85
N LEU A 16 5.98 2.05 6.79
CA LEU A 16 4.60 2.54 6.96
C LEU A 16 3.98 2.17 8.31
N GLY A 17 4.43 1.09 8.95
CA GLY A 17 4.00 0.67 10.29
C GLY A 17 2.49 0.76 10.50
N ALA A 18 2.06 1.52 11.51
CA ALA A 18 0.66 1.65 11.92
C ALA A 18 -0.26 2.37 10.91
N ARG A 19 0.25 2.83 9.77
CA ARG A 19 -0.55 3.35 8.66
C ARG A 19 -1.16 2.23 7.82
N ILE A 20 -0.56 1.03 7.85
CA ILE A 20 -1.04 -0.16 7.16
C ILE A 20 -2.30 -0.68 7.88
N VAL A 21 -3.38 -0.85 7.11
CA VAL A 21 -4.58 -1.58 7.52
C VAL A 21 -4.43 -3.06 7.16
N SER A 22 -3.96 -3.35 5.95
CA SER A 22 -3.59 -4.69 5.52
C SER A 22 -2.52 -4.65 4.42
N LEU A 23 -1.72 -5.72 4.36
CA LEU A 23 -0.71 -5.93 3.31
C LEU A 23 -0.76 -7.40 2.87
N THR A 24 -1.44 -7.64 1.75
CA THR A 24 -1.75 -9.00 1.26
C THR A 24 -1.01 -9.30 -0.02
N GLU A 25 -0.49 -10.53 -0.13
CA GLU A 25 0.09 -11.04 -1.37
C GLU A 25 -0.92 -11.99 -2.03
N ALA A 26 -1.23 -11.75 -3.31
CA ALA A 26 -2.05 -12.63 -4.11
C ALA A 26 -1.63 -12.52 -5.58
N LEU A 27 -1.60 -13.64 -6.30
CA LEU A 27 -1.32 -13.68 -7.74
C LEU A 27 0.01 -12.99 -8.16
N GLY A 28 0.99 -12.93 -7.26
CA GLY A 28 2.28 -12.25 -7.52
C GLY A 28 2.24 -10.72 -7.34
N GLU A 29 1.21 -10.20 -6.68
CA GLU A 29 1.02 -8.77 -6.41
C GLU A 29 0.89 -8.50 -4.90
N LEU A 30 1.36 -7.34 -4.46
CA LEU A 30 1.14 -6.83 -3.11
C LEU A 30 0.06 -5.74 -3.12
N THR A 31 -1.02 -5.99 -2.36
CA THR A 31 -2.06 -5.00 -2.12
C THR A 31 -1.85 -4.38 -0.75
N LEU A 32 -1.57 -3.08 -0.73
CA LEU A 32 -1.43 -2.26 0.47
C LEU A 32 -2.72 -1.47 0.70
N VAL A 33 -3.43 -1.78 1.79
CA VAL A 33 -4.57 -0.99 2.27
C VAL A 33 -4.08 -0.09 3.40
N VAL A 34 -4.40 1.19 3.34
CA VAL A 34 -4.01 2.18 4.36
C VAL A 34 -5.20 2.95 4.90
N LYS A 35 -5.01 3.61 6.04
CA LYS A 35 -6.01 4.51 6.61
C LYS A 35 -6.31 5.65 5.64
N ALA A 36 -7.58 5.98 5.44
CA ALA A 36 -8.02 6.99 4.47
C ALA A 36 -7.32 8.35 4.67
N GLY A 37 -7.20 8.81 5.92
CA GLY A 37 -6.53 10.07 6.28
C GLY A 37 -5.01 10.08 6.06
N GLU A 38 -4.38 8.91 5.87
CA GLU A 38 -2.94 8.77 5.68
C GLU A 38 -2.55 8.61 4.19
N SER A 39 -3.51 8.48 3.28
CA SER A 39 -3.28 8.16 1.86
C SER A 39 -2.21 9.02 1.18
N LEU A 40 -2.28 10.35 1.32
CA LEU A 40 -1.29 11.27 0.74
C LEU A 40 0.08 11.16 1.41
N ALA A 41 0.12 10.94 2.73
CA ALA A 41 1.39 10.77 3.47
C ALA A 41 2.08 9.46 3.07
N VAL A 42 1.31 8.38 2.91
CA VAL A 42 1.78 7.09 2.42
C VAL A 42 2.30 7.23 0.99
N ALA A 43 1.58 7.90 0.08
CA ALA A 43 2.04 8.11 -1.28
C ALA A 43 3.39 8.87 -1.34
N LYS A 44 3.58 9.88 -0.48
CA LYS A 44 4.87 10.58 -0.34
C LYS A 44 5.97 9.66 0.18
N GLU A 45 5.70 8.85 1.21
CA GLU A 45 6.67 7.91 1.75
C GLU A 45 7.07 6.85 0.72
N LEU A 46 6.10 6.28 -0.01
CA LEU A 46 6.35 5.32 -1.09
C LEU A 46 7.29 5.91 -2.16
N ARG A 47 7.10 7.18 -2.52
CA ARG A 47 7.90 7.90 -3.51
C ARG A 47 9.29 8.26 -3.00
N ASP A 48 9.37 8.86 -1.81
CA ASP A 48 10.58 9.53 -1.30
C ASP A 48 11.49 8.59 -0.52
N ASN A 49 10.98 7.48 0.02
CA ASN A 49 11.77 6.54 0.79
C ASN A 49 12.78 5.80 -0.12
N PRO A 50 14.10 5.87 0.16
CA PRO A 50 15.14 5.26 -0.67
C PRO A 50 15.02 3.73 -0.83
N SER A 51 14.34 3.06 0.10
CA SER A 51 14.10 1.61 0.06
C SER A 51 12.87 1.19 -0.75
N LEU A 52 12.02 2.15 -1.15
CA LEU A 52 10.74 1.91 -1.84
C LEU A 52 10.71 2.51 -3.25
N ARG A 53 11.04 3.79 -3.39
CA ARG A 53 11.24 4.49 -4.67
C ARG A 53 10.12 4.30 -5.71
N PHE A 54 8.86 4.38 -5.28
CA PHE A 54 7.73 4.44 -6.20
C PHE A 54 7.63 5.84 -6.85
N GLU A 55 8.57 6.14 -7.73
CA GLU A 55 8.74 7.46 -8.37
C GLU A 55 7.66 7.77 -9.43
N GLN A 56 6.95 6.75 -9.91
CA GLN A 56 5.94 6.88 -10.96
C GLN A 56 4.59 6.36 -10.48
N LEU A 57 3.55 7.20 -10.61
CA LEU A 57 2.16 6.80 -10.50
C LEU A 57 1.68 6.31 -11.87
N LEU A 58 1.22 5.06 -11.97
CA LEU A 58 0.73 4.50 -13.23
C LEU A 58 -0.74 4.87 -13.47
N ASP A 59 -1.58 4.75 -12.44
CA ASP A 59 -3.02 4.97 -12.52
C ASP A 59 -3.59 5.48 -11.18
N LEU A 60 -4.69 6.23 -11.25
CA LEU A 60 -5.50 6.63 -10.10
C LEU A 60 -6.97 6.47 -10.45
N CYS A 61 -7.62 5.49 -9.83
CA CYS A 61 -9.02 5.17 -10.04
C CYS A 61 -9.81 5.16 -8.72
N GLY A 62 -11.13 5.29 -8.84
CA GLY A 62 -12.08 5.09 -7.77
C GLY A 62 -12.99 3.92 -8.11
N VAL A 63 -13.39 3.16 -7.10
CA VAL A 63 -14.37 2.08 -7.22
C VAL A 63 -15.54 2.43 -6.33
N ASP A 64 -16.75 2.46 -6.91
CA ASP A 64 -17.98 2.62 -6.15
C ASP A 64 -18.46 1.24 -5.69
N TYR A 65 -18.49 1.07 -4.37
CA TYR A 65 -18.99 -0.14 -3.73
C TYR A 65 -20.41 0.16 -3.24
N GLN A 66 -21.41 -0.30 -3.99
CA GLN A 66 -22.82 0.01 -3.75
C GLN A 66 -23.28 -0.17 -2.29
N THR A 67 -22.76 -1.18 -1.59
CA THR A 67 -23.13 -1.50 -0.20
C THR A 67 -22.10 -1.02 0.84
N PHE A 68 -21.20 -0.12 0.48
CA PHE A 68 -20.17 0.37 1.38
C PHE A 68 -20.78 1.23 2.49
N GLY A 69 -20.55 0.84 3.75
CA GLY A 69 -21.11 1.51 4.92
C GLY A 69 -22.48 0.98 5.38
N ASP A 70 -23.10 0.03 4.65
CA ASP A 70 -24.41 -0.54 4.98
C ASP A 70 -24.41 -1.50 6.19
N GLY A 71 -23.30 -1.61 6.94
CA GLY A 71 -23.20 -2.53 8.07
C GLY A 71 -21.98 -2.33 8.98
N ALA A 72 -21.55 -1.09 9.18
CA ALA A 72 -20.60 -0.74 10.26
C ALA A 72 -21.33 -0.47 11.58
#